data_AF-A0A0F9W0L2-F1
#
_entry.id   AF-A0A0F9W0L2-F1
#
_cell.length_a   1.000
_cell.length_b   1.000
_cell.length_c   1.000
_cell.angle_alpha   90.00
_cell.angle_beta   90.00
_cell.angle_gamma   90.00
#
_symmetry.space_group_name_H-M   'P 1'
#
loop_
_entity.id
_entity.type
_entity.pdbx_description
1 polymer ?
#
loop_
_entity_poly.entity_id
_entity_poly.type
_entity_poly.pdbx_seq_one_letter_code
_entity_poly.pdbx_strand_id
1 'polypeptide(L)'
;MKIKTIDVLARECFDASNGNSYFDAIVTVNLGLKNELMFRLPFQYGYEGHYKDCAFETLKNKGLIVTDETMFGSYYKDNNIVARHSKKAGYNYQAMRVGK
;
A
#
# COMPACT_ATOMS: atom_id res chain seq x y z
N MET A 1 12.84 6.78 13.74
CA MET A 1 12.58 5.32 13.74
C MET A 1 13.30 4.71 12.54
N LYS A 2 13.97 3.55 12.65
CA LYS A 2 14.54 2.87 11.46
C LYS A 2 13.51 1.88 10.87
N ILE A 3 13.22 1.99 9.58
CA ILE A 3 12.37 1.04 8.85
C ILE A 3 13.24 -0.10 8.32
N LYS A 4 12.77 -1.34 8.52
CA LYS A 4 13.40 -2.57 8.07
C LYS A 4 12.51 -3.36 7.12
N THR A 5 11.20 -3.33 7.35
CA THR A 5 10.23 -3.98 6.45
C THR A 5 9.07 -3.06 6.13
N ILE A 6 8.53 -3.22 4.92
CA ILE A 6 7.27 -2.62 4.49
C ILE A 6 6.46 -3.73 3.83
N ASP A 7 5.31 -4.02 4.39
CA ASP A 7 4.41 -5.07 3.94
C ASP A 7 3.10 -4.42 3.49
N VAL A 8 2.74 -4.57 2.21
CA VAL A 8 1.52 -4.00 1.62
C VAL A 8 0.62 -5.13 1.15
N LEU A 9 -0.54 -5.24 1.78
CA LEU A 9 -1.57 -6.21 1.45
C LEU A 9 -2.75 -5.47 0.83
N ALA A 10 -2.87 -5.54 -0.49
CA ALA A 10 -3.94 -4.90 -1.23
C ALA A 10 -5.10 -5.85 -1.54
N ARG A 11 -6.32 -5.33 -1.47
CA ARG A 11 -7.51 -5.95 -2.05
C ARG A 11 -7.92 -5.15 -3.26
N GLU A 12 -8.35 -5.81 -4.32
CA GLU A 12 -8.77 -5.17 -5.56
C GLU A 12 -10.17 -5.65 -5.97
N CYS A 13 -10.99 -4.72 -6.42
CA CYS A 13 -12.24 -4.99 -7.12
C CYS A 13 -12.22 -4.34 -8.50
N PHE A 14 -12.75 -5.06 -9.48
CA PHE A 14 -12.99 -4.57 -10.83
C PHE A 14 -14.50 -4.36 -11.01
N ASP A 15 -14.91 -3.11 -11.26
CA ASP A 15 -16.26 -2.76 -11.67
C ASP A 15 -16.40 -2.93 -13.19
N ALA A 16 -16.97 -4.07 -13.58
CA ALA A 16 -17.19 -4.40 -14.99
C ALA A 16 -18.16 -3.44 -15.70
N SER A 17 -19.03 -2.74 -14.95
CA SER A 17 -20.04 -1.83 -15.54
C SER A 17 -19.38 -0.62 -16.20
N ASN A 18 -18.31 -0.12 -15.59
CA ASN A 18 -17.58 1.07 -16.04
C ASN A 18 -16.14 0.77 -16.47
N GLY A 19 -15.68 -0.48 -16.34
CA GLY A 19 -14.31 -0.87 -16.63
C GLY A 19 -13.28 -0.35 -15.63
N ASN A 20 -13.71 0.02 -14.41
CA ASN A 20 -12.84 0.67 -13.42
C ASN A 20 -12.30 -0.33 -12.39
N SER A 21 -11.02 -0.20 -12.03
CA SER A 21 -10.45 -0.91 -10.88
C SER A 21 -10.31 0.01 -9.68
N TYR A 22 -10.56 -0.58 -8.52
CA TYR A 22 -10.39 0.07 -7.22
C TYR A 22 -9.66 -0.86 -6.29
N PHE A 23 -8.97 -0.28 -5.32
CA PHE A 23 -8.28 -1.04 -4.31
C PHE A 23 -8.39 -0.37 -2.95
N ASP A 24 -8.17 -1.16 -1.90
CA ASP A 24 -7.71 -0.66 -0.62
C ASP A 24 -6.53 -1.51 -0.16
N ALA A 25 -5.78 -1.05 0.85
CA ALA A 25 -4.63 -1.80 1.31
C ALA A 25 -4.38 -1.61 2.80
N ILE A 26 -3.75 -2.61 3.40
CA ILE A 26 -3.13 -2.49 4.73
C ILE A 26 -1.63 -2.38 4.50
N VAL A 27 -1.03 -1.32 5.05
CA VAL A 27 0.41 -1.10 5.07
C VAL A 27 0.90 -1.38 6.49
N THR A 28 1.84 -2.31 6.62
CA THR A 28 2.51 -2.62 7.87
C THR A 28 3.99 -2.27 7.74
N VAL A 29 4.46 -1.38 8.60
CA VAL A 29 5.86 -1.01 8.71
C VAL A 29 6.46 -1.80 9.85
N ASN A 30 7.64 -2.40 9.63
CA ASN A 30 8.37 -3.16 10.64
C ASN A 30 7.59 -4.37 11.20
N LEU A 31 6.96 -5.14 10.32
CA LEU A 31 6.19 -6.34 10.66
C LEU A 31 7.01 -7.28 11.56
N GLY A 32 6.44 -7.64 12.71
CA GLY A 32 7.03 -8.52 13.72
C GLY A 32 8.08 -7.87 14.62
N LEU A 33 8.29 -6.54 14.54
CA LEU A 33 9.25 -5.81 15.38
C LEU A 33 8.53 -4.96 16.43
N LYS A 34 9.26 -4.54 17.49
CA LYS A 34 8.72 -3.75 18.60
C LYS A 34 8.08 -2.41 18.20
N ASN A 35 8.49 -1.87 17.06
CA ASN A 35 8.03 -0.60 16.50
C ASN A 35 7.20 -0.81 15.23
N GLU A 36 6.44 -1.91 15.19
CA GLU A 36 5.45 -2.18 14.16
C GLU A 36 4.40 -1.07 14.13
N LEU A 37 4.06 -0.61 12.92
CA LEU A 37 2.98 0.35 12.70
C LEU A 37 2.11 -0.14 11.55
N MET A 38 0.80 -0.14 11.76
CA MET A 38 -0.17 -0.55 10.76
C MET A 38 -1.12 0.59 10.45
N PHE A 39 -1.39 0.81 9.17
CA PHE A 39 -2.41 1.75 8.72
C PHE A 39 -3.05 1.31 7.40
N ARG A 40 -4.24 1.84 7.15
CA ARG A 40 -5.03 1.51 5.96
C ARG A 40 -4.89 2.60 4.91
N LEU A 41 -4.66 2.20 3.66
CA LEU A 41 -4.95 3.03 2.50
C LEU A 41 -6.46 2.96 2.25
N PRO A 42 -7.15 4.11 2.19
CA PRO A 42 -8.58 4.13 1.95
C PRO A 42 -8.90 3.54 0.58
N PHE A 43 -10.15 3.07 0.44
CA PHE A 43 -10.69 2.61 -0.82
C PHE A 43 -10.59 3.74 -1.87
N GLN A 44 -9.86 3.48 -2.94
CA GLN A 44 -9.57 4.47 -3.96
C GLN A 44 -9.39 3.82 -5.33
N TYR A 45 -9.42 4.66 -6.36
CA TYR A 45 -9.25 4.24 -7.74
C TYR A 45 -7.79 3.85 -8.02
N GLY A 46 -7.59 2.78 -8.80
CA GLY A 46 -6.27 2.41 -9.28
C GLY A 46 -6.21 1.02 -9.87
N TYR A 47 -5.23 0.83 -10.76
CA TYR A 47 -5.00 -0.42 -11.47
C TYR A 47 -3.67 -1.05 -11.08
N GLU A 48 -3.60 -2.36 -11.30
CA GLU A 48 -2.35 -3.12 -11.29
C GLU A 48 -1.53 -2.93 -10.02
N GLY A 49 -0.50 -2.08 -10.08
CA GLY A 49 0.48 -1.80 -9.03
C GLY A 49 0.31 -0.45 -8.33
N HIS A 50 -0.70 0.36 -8.69
CA HIS A 50 -0.88 1.72 -8.17
C HIS A 50 -0.92 1.78 -6.63
N TYR A 51 -1.40 0.71 -5.99
CA TYR A 51 -1.41 0.59 -4.53
C TYR A 51 -0.02 0.69 -3.87
N LYS A 52 1.05 0.33 -4.59
CA LYS A 52 2.44 0.42 -4.11
C LYS A 52 2.90 1.87 -4.04
N ASP A 53 2.59 2.64 -5.09
CA ASP A 53 2.92 4.06 -5.18
C ASP A 53 2.12 4.84 -4.12
N CYS A 54 0.81 4.55 -3.99
CA CYS A 54 -0.01 5.16 -2.94
C CYS A 54 0.47 4.80 -1.52
N ALA A 55 0.97 3.58 -1.30
CA ALA A 55 1.58 3.20 -0.03
C ALA A 55 2.84 4.02 0.26
N PHE A 56 3.70 4.17 -0.75
CA PHE A 56 4.93 4.94 -0.63
C PHE A 56 4.68 6.43 -0.36
N GLU A 57 3.76 7.05 -1.10
CA GLU A 57 3.36 8.44 -0.85
C GLU A 57 2.71 8.61 0.53
N THR A 58 1.94 7.63 0.99
CA THR A 58 1.38 7.67 2.36
C THR A 58 2.47 7.59 3.43
N LEU A 59 3.52 6.79 3.21
CA LEU A 59 4.68 6.74 4.11
C LEU A 59 5.42 8.07 4.16
N LYS A 60 5.59 8.75 3.01
CA LYS A 60 6.15 10.10 2.92
C LYS A 60 5.30 11.13 3.65
N ASN A 61 3.99 11.15 3.38
CA ASN A 61 3.04 12.08 4.01
C ASN A 61 2.95 11.91 5.54
N LYS A 62 3.19 10.69 6.05
CA LYS A 62 3.27 10.42 7.49
C LYS A 62 4.62 10.75 8.12
N GLY A 63 5.60 11.21 7.34
CA GLY A 63 6.97 11.47 7.79
C GLY A 63 7.74 10.21 8.21
N LEU A 64 7.27 9.03 7.79
CA LEU A 64 7.93 7.74 8.07
C LEU A 64 9.12 7.52 7.13
N ILE A 65 9.03 8.09 5.94
CA ILE A 65 10.07 8.14 4.91
C ILE A 65 10.27 9.60 4.52
N VAL A 66 11.54 10.01 4.38
CA VAL A 66 11.90 11.35 3.90
C VAL A 66 12.79 11.17 2.67
N THR A 67 12.27 11.50 1.50
CA THR A 67 12.96 11.40 0.22
C THR A 67 12.21 12.19 -0.85
N ASP A 68 12.97 12.71 -1.83
CA ASP A 68 12.44 13.31 -3.05
C ASP A 68 12.26 12.27 -4.17
N GLU A 69 12.60 11.00 -3.91
CA GLU A 69 12.39 9.93 -4.86
C GLU A 69 10.90 9.73 -5.18
N THR A 70 10.63 9.46 -6.45
CA THR A 70 9.31 9.11 -6.98
C THR A 70 9.11 7.60 -7.09
N MET A 71 10.21 6.82 -7.11
CA MET A 71 10.18 5.38 -7.29
C MET A 71 10.46 4.66 -5.97
N PHE A 72 9.45 4.01 -5.40
CA PHE A 72 9.57 3.26 -4.15
C PHE A 72 10.66 2.18 -4.19
N GLY A 73 10.88 1.54 -5.34
CA GLY A 73 11.80 0.42 -5.49
C GLY A 73 13.26 0.80 -5.25
N SER A 74 13.69 1.96 -5.75
CA SER A 74 15.04 2.49 -5.54
C SER A 74 15.26 2.82 -4.07
N TYR A 75 14.34 3.58 -3.48
CA TYR A 75 14.39 3.94 -2.08
C TYR A 75 14.47 2.71 -1.15
N TYR A 76 13.62 1.69 -1.38
CA TYR A 76 13.65 0.48 -0.56
C TYR A 76 14.96 -0.28 -0.67
N LYS A 77 15.52 -0.38 -1.88
CA LYS A 77 16.80 -1.03 -2.12
C LYS A 77 17.94 -0.29 -1.41
N ASP A 78 18.05 1.02 -1.61
CA ASP A 78 19.14 1.84 -1.09
C ASP A 78 19.13 1.91 0.45
N ASN A 79 17.94 1.82 1.05
CA ASN A 79 17.75 1.81 2.49
C ASN A 79 17.74 0.40 3.12
N ASN A 80 18.00 -0.65 2.33
CA ASN A 80 17.97 -2.05 2.79
C ASN A 80 16.64 -2.44 3.46
N ILE A 81 15.52 -1.96 2.89
CA ILE A 81 14.17 -2.26 3.35
C ILE A 81 13.65 -3.50 2.61
N VAL A 82 13.25 -4.52 3.38
CA VAL A 82 12.57 -5.69 2.82
C VAL A 82 11.12 -5.34 2.55
N ALA A 83 10.77 -5.19 1.26
CA ALA A 83 9.42 -4.87 0.84
C ALA A 83 8.67 -6.11 0.35
N ARG A 84 7.45 -6.34 0.85
CA ARG A 84 6.55 -7.40 0.38
C ARG A 84 5.25 -6.77 -0.09
N HIS A 85 4.89 -7.03 -1.33
CA HIS A 85 3.66 -6.53 -1.92
C HIS A 85 2.83 -7.72 -2.37
N SER A 86 1.59 -7.80 -1.90
CA SER A 86 0.64 -8.77 -2.41
C SER A 86 -0.69 -8.10 -2.70
N LYS A 87 -1.38 -8.63 -3.71
CA LYS A 87 -2.69 -8.17 -4.12
C LYS A 87 -3.60 -9.37 -4.28
N LYS A 88 -4.80 -9.30 -3.72
CA LYS A 88 -5.86 -10.27 -4.00
C LYS A 88 -6.99 -9.57 -4.75
N ALA A 89 -7.35 -10.10 -5.91
CA ALA A 89 -8.42 -9.60 -6.76
C ALA A 89 -9.73 -10.38 -6.52
N GLY A 90 -10.80 -9.94 -7.17
CA GLY A 90 -12.11 -10.61 -7.14
C GLY A 90 -13.00 -10.19 -5.97
N TYR A 91 -12.66 -9.10 -5.29
CA TYR A 91 -13.53 -8.56 -4.24
C TYR A 91 -14.72 -7.81 -4.85
N ASN A 92 -15.82 -7.76 -4.09
CA ASN A 92 -17.02 -7.02 -4.49
C ASN A 92 -16.87 -5.53 -4.16
N TYR A 93 -17.19 -4.66 -5.13
CA TYR A 93 -17.11 -3.20 -4.99
C TYR A 93 -17.89 -2.67 -3.79
N GLN A 94 -19.14 -3.12 -3.61
CA GLN A 94 -19.96 -2.67 -2.48
C GLN A 94 -19.31 -3.07 -1.16
N ALA A 95 -18.88 -4.34 -1.03
CA ALA A 95 -18.23 -4.83 0.18
C ALA A 95 -16.95 -4.06 0.54
N MET A 96 -16.16 -3.63 -0.46
CA MET A 96 -14.96 -2.83 -0.22
C MET A 96 -15.25 -1.38 0.12
N ARG A 97 -16.26 -0.78 -0.52
CA ARG A 97 -16.64 0.62 -0.31
C ARG A 97 -17.23 0.90 1.07
N VAL A 98 -18.02 -0.04 1.65
CA VAL A 98 -18.66 0.18 2.96
C VAL A 98 -17.77 -0.18 4.15
N GLY A 99 -16.56 -0.73 3.92
CA GLY A 99 -15.65 -1.13 4.98
C GLY A 99 -15.10 0.07 5.75
N LYS A 100 -15.89 0.57 6.72
CA LYS A 100 -15.43 1.36 7.86
C LYS A 100 -14.71 0.45 8.85
#